data_AF-A0A2Z6Q544-F1
#
_entry.id   AF-A0A2Z6Q544-F1
#
_cell.length_a   1.000
_cell.length_b   1.000
_cell.length_c   1.000
_cell.angle_alpha   90.00
_cell.angle_beta   90.00
_cell.angle_gamma   90.00
#
_symmetry.space_group_name_H-M   'P 1'
#
loop_
_entity.id
_entity.type
_entity.pdbx_description
1 polymer ?
#
loop_
_entity_poly.entity_id
_entity_poly.type
_entity_poly.pdbx_seq_one_letter_code
_entity_poly.pdbx_strand_id
1 'polypeptide(L)'
;MEDSSKERKDLLYIRSIMKKLHKNELKGKELLNATKGIKTFNQRYGTNISDITENTDWHTWKCKIRNWLKIVKRVIKIKDKAIKEVTIKKRIEERNSMIIKDQRKMINSILDKTYSKINLDRICITTNIQEEILLNSKKKVNAEAINTFLSLFRSQNHKFKNLSE
;
A
#
# COMPACT_ATOMS: atom_id res chain seq x y z
N MET A 1 -12.22 -18.91 -7.57
CA MET A 1 -11.33 -19.06 -6.39
C MET A 1 -11.91 -18.25 -5.27
N GLU A 2 -11.98 -18.84 -4.08
CA GLU A 2 -12.51 -18.18 -2.90
C GLU A 2 -11.51 -17.12 -2.41
N ASP A 3 -12.00 -15.91 -2.15
CA ASP A 3 -11.14 -14.82 -1.67
C ASP A 3 -10.77 -15.00 -0.18
N SER A 4 -9.87 -14.15 0.32
CA SER A 4 -9.49 -14.15 1.75
C SER A 4 -10.41 -13.28 2.62
N SER A 5 -11.57 -12.85 2.11
CA SER A 5 -12.46 -11.88 2.77
C SER A 5 -12.99 -12.44 4.08
N LYS A 6 -13.35 -13.73 4.10
CA LYS A 6 -13.90 -14.37 5.29
C LYS A 6 -12.87 -14.46 6.41
N GLU A 7 -11.65 -14.87 6.10
CA GLU A 7 -10.55 -14.95 7.06
C GLU A 7 -10.19 -13.59 7.65
N ARG A 8 -10.26 -12.52 6.84
CA ARG A 8 -10.06 -11.15 7.31
C ARG A 8 -11.16 -10.72 8.27
N LYS A 9 -12.42 -11.04 7.99
CA LYS A 9 -13.55 -10.77 8.90
C LYS A 9 -13.40 -11.52 10.23
N ASP A 10 -13.04 -12.80 10.17
CA ASP A 10 -12.83 -13.62 11.38
C ASP A 10 -11.65 -13.09 12.23
N LEU A 11 -10.58 -12.61 11.58
CA LEU A 11 -9.45 -12.00 12.28
C LEU A 11 -9.83 -10.67 12.96
N LEU A 12 -10.66 -9.85 12.30
CA LEU A 12 -11.20 -8.62 12.88
C LEU A 12 -12.12 -8.90 14.06
N TYR A 13 -12.92 -9.98 13.98
CA TYR A 13 -13.76 -10.43 15.07
C TYR A 13 -12.95 -10.83 16.32
N ILE A 14 -11.89 -11.62 16.17
CA ILE A 14 -11.02 -11.95 17.32
C ILE A 14 -10.36 -10.70 17.90
N ARG A 15 -9.95 -9.74 17.06
CA ARG A 15 -9.40 -8.46 17.54
C ARG A 15 -10.41 -7.62 18.30
N SER A 16 -11.69 -7.65 17.93
CA SER A 16 -12.73 -6.92 18.66
C SER A 16 -12.97 -7.55 20.04
N ILE A 17 -13.01 -8.88 20.13
CA ILE A 17 -13.05 -9.60 21.42
C ILE A 17 -11.88 -9.20 22.29
N MET A 18 -10.66 -9.20 21.75
CA MET A 18 -9.45 -8.83 22.49
C MET A 18 -9.47 -7.39 23.02
N LYS A 19 -10.09 -6.46 22.28
CA LYS A 19 -10.31 -5.08 22.73
C LYS A 19 -11.36 -5.00 23.84
N LYS A 20 -12.49 -5.70 23.70
CA LYS A 20 -13.53 -5.73 24.71
C LYS A 20 -13.05 -6.39 26.02
N LEU A 21 -12.25 -7.44 25.91
CA LEU A 21 -11.61 -8.10 27.06
C LEU A 21 -10.68 -7.13 27.81
N HIS A 22 -9.86 -6.35 27.10
CA HIS A 22 -8.98 -5.34 27.71
C HIS A 22 -9.76 -4.29 28.51
N LYS A 23 -10.97 -3.96 28.08
CA LYS A 23 -11.82 -2.95 28.73
C LYS A 23 -12.77 -3.54 29.79
N ASN A 24 -12.69 -4.85 30.05
CA ASN A 24 -13.63 -5.57 30.92
C ASN A 24 -15.11 -5.41 30.51
N GLU A 25 -15.37 -5.23 29.21
CA GLU A 25 -16.71 -5.04 28.64
C GLU A 25 -17.40 -6.38 28.33
N LEU A 26 -16.67 -7.50 28.35
CA LEU A 26 -17.24 -8.84 28.10
C LEU A 26 -17.92 -9.39 29.36
N LYS A 27 -19.24 -9.24 29.44
CA LYS A 27 -20.05 -9.79 30.54
C LYS A 27 -21.32 -10.48 30.03
N GLY A 28 -21.85 -11.41 30.83
CA GLY A 28 -23.14 -12.07 30.59
C GLY A 28 -23.30 -12.64 29.17
N LYS A 29 -24.30 -12.15 28.43
CA LYS A 29 -24.62 -12.62 27.07
C LYS A 29 -23.49 -12.36 26.06
N GLU A 30 -22.75 -11.25 26.21
CA GLU A 30 -21.63 -10.96 25.31
C GLU A 30 -20.48 -11.95 25.48
N LEU A 31 -20.20 -12.36 26.71
CA LEU A 31 -19.18 -13.36 27.03
C LEU A 31 -19.52 -14.74 26.43
N LEU A 32 -20.78 -15.16 26.55
CA LEU A 32 -21.27 -16.40 25.94
C LEU A 32 -21.14 -16.38 24.41
N ASN A 33 -21.48 -15.26 23.78
CA ASN A 33 -21.36 -15.08 22.34
C ASN A 33 -19.89 -15.08 21.88
N ALA A 34 -19.01 -14.40 22.61
CA ALA A 34 -17.57 -14.40 22.34
C ALA A 34 -16.98 -15.82 22.44
N THR A 35 -17.38 -16.59 23.45
CA THR A 35 -16.94 -17.97 23.67
C THR A 35 -17.41 -18.89 22.53
N LYS A 36 -18.68 -18.80 22.10
CA LYS A 36 -19.18 -19.52 20.92
C LYS A 36 -18.42 -19.12 19.64
N GLY A 37 -18.12 -17.83 19.49
CA GLY A 37 -17.32 -17.30 18.39
C GLY A 37 -15.90 -17.85 18.36
N ILE A 38 -15.26 -18.01 19.53
CA ILE A 38 -13.93 -18.61 19.65
C ILE A 38 -13.97 -20.11 19.28
N LYS A 39 -14.99 -20.85 19.71
CA LYS A 39 -15.14 -22.27 19.35
C LYS A 39 -15.28 -22.48 17.84
N THR A 40 -16.13 -21.68 17.20
CA THR A 40 -16.29 -21.72 15.72
C THR A 40 -15.02 -21.31 14.99
N PHE A 41 -14.27 -20.32 15.52
CA PHE A 41 -12.95 -19.95 14.99
C PHE A 41 -11.95 -21.10 15.11
N ASN A 42 -11.87 -21.75 16.27
CA ASN A 42 -11.00 -22.90 16.53
C ASN A 42 -11.28 -24.05 15.56
N GLN A 43 -12.55 -24.39 15.35
CA GLN A 43 -12.97 -25.44 14.43
C GLN A 43 -12.57 -25.11 12.98
N ARG A 44 -12.75 -23.86 12.53
CA ARG A 44 -12.43 -23.47 11.16
C ARG A 44 -10.92 -23.50 10.87
N TYR A 45 -10.11 -23.03 11.81
CA TYR A 45 -8.67 -22.82 11.57
C TYR A 45 -7.78 -23.87 12.23
N GLY A 46 -8.36 -24.89 12.87
CA GLY A 46 -7.63 -25.90 13.64
C GLY A 46 -6.82 -25.29 14.78
N THR A 47 -7.33 -24.24 15.42
CA THR A 47 -6.63 -23.54 16.52
C THR A 47 -7.13 -24.03 17.87
N ASN A 48 -6.32 -23.82 18.92
CA ASN A 48 -6.70 -24.14 20.30
C ASN A 48 -6.66 -22.88 21.19
N ILE A 49 -7.51 -21.91 20.85
CA ILE A 49 -7.69 -20.70 21.66
C ILE A 49 -8.59 -21.04 22.84
N SER A 50 -8.14 -20.75 24.05
CA SER A 50 -8.92 -20.97 25.27
C SER A 50 -10.17 -20.06 25.32
N ASP A 51 -11.26 -20.62 25.85
CA ASP A 51 -12.49 -19.90 26.15
C ASP A 51 -12.22 -18.71 27.11
N ILE A 52 -13.09 -17.69 27.05
CA ILE A 52 -13.01 -16.51 27.92
C ILE A 52 -14.04 -16.68 29.03
N THR A 53 -13.58 -16.53 30.26
CA THR A 53 -14.37 -16.43 31.50
C THR A 53 -14.29 -15.02 32.07
N GLU A 54 -15.15 -14.68 33.03
CA GLU A 54 -15.15 -13.36 33.69
C GLU A 54 -13.82 -13.02 34.37
N ASN A 55 -13.10 -14.04 34.85
CA ASN A 55 -11.80 -13.90 35.52
C ASN A 55 -10.60 -14.11 34.57
N THR A 56 -10.82 -14.10 33.25
CA THR A 56 -9.73 -14.31 32.31
C THR A 56 -8.77 -13.13 32.31
N ASP A 57 -7.52 -13.39 32.71
CA ASP A 57 -6.45 -12.42 32.58
C ASP A 57 -6.17 -12.10 31.10
N TRP A 58 -6.35 -10.82 30.76
CA TRP A 58 -6.12 -10.31 29.41
C TRP A 58 -4.68 -10.53 28.95
N HIS A 59 -3.68 -10.35 29.81
CA HIS A 59 -2.27 -10.42 29.41
C HIS A 59 -1.91 -11.84 28.96
N THR A 60 -2.26 -12.83 29.78
CA THR A 60 -2.04 -14.26 29.49
C THR A 60 -2.81 -14.69 28.24
N TRP A 61 -4.08 -14.30 28.12
CA TRP A 61 -4.92 -14.67 26.98
C TRP A 61 -4.41 -14.05 25.66
N LYS A 62 -4.00 -12.77 25.69
CA LYS A 62 -3.37 -12.06 24.57
C LYS A 62 -2.10 -12.74 24.08
N CYS A 63 -1.25 -13.19 24.99
CA CYS A 63 -0.01 -13.87 24.62
C CYS A 63 -0.29 -15.20 23.91
N LYS A 64 -1.24 -15.99 24.42
CA LYS A 64 -1.65 -17.27 23.81
C LYS A 64 -2.25 -17.08 22.42
N ILE A 65 -3.15 -16.10 22.23
CA ILE A 65 -3.85 -15.91 20.97
C ILE A 65 -2.97 -15.34 19.84
N ARG A 66 -1.90 -14.61 20.16
CA ARG A 66 -0.98 -14.03 19.17
C ARG A 66 -0.42 -15.08 18.21
N ASN A 67 -0.10 -16.27 18.70
CA ASN A 67 0.43 -17.35 17.87
C ASN A 67 -0.62 -17.90 16.90
N TRP A 68 -1.85 -18.08 17.38
CA TRP A 68 -2.99 -18.50 16.56
C TRP A 68 -3.34 -17.48 15.48
N LEU A 69 -3.27 -16.18 15.80
CA LEU A 69 -3.45 -15.12 14.81
C LEU A 69 -2.39 -15.12 13.70
N LYS A 70 -1.16 -15.59 13.97
CA LYS A 70 -0.14 -15.76 12.92
C LYS A 70 -0.54 -16.84 11.93
N ILE A 71 -1.16 -17.93 12.38
CA ILE A 71 -1.62 -19.02 11.52
C ILE A 71 -2.69 -18.51 10.55
N VAL A 72 -3.71 -17.81 11.04
CA VAL A 72 -4.76 -17.24 10.16
C VAL A 72 -4.19 -16.21 9.17
N LYS A 73 -3.24 -15.39 9.59
CA LYS A 73 -2.53 -14.49 8.66
C LYS A 73 -1.78 -15.24 7.57
N ARG A 74 -1.19 -16.40 7.87
CA ARG A 74 -0.54 -17.24 6.84
C ARG A 74 -1.56 -17.78 5.85
N VAL A 75 -2.73 -18.25 6.32
CA VAL A 75 -3.83 -18.69 5.45
C VAL A 75 -4.25 -17.59 4.48
N ILE A 76 -4.47 -16.36 5.00
CA ILE A 76 -4.78 -15.18 4.17
C ILE A 76 -3.70 -14.96 3.11
N LYS A 77 -2.42 -14.99 3.53
CA LYS A 77 -1.28 -14.77 2.63
C LYS A 77 -1.23 -15.81 1.50
N ILE A 78 -1.53 -17.07 1.80
CA ILE A 78 -1.54 -18.15 0.81
C ILE A 78 -2.69 -17.94 -0.19
N LYS A 79 -3.91 -17.67 0.30
CA LYS A 79 -5.08 -17.38 -0.56
C LYS A 79 -4.83 -16.17 -1.47
N ASP A 80 -4.32 -15.07 -0.91
CA ASP A 80 -4.00 -13.86 -1.67
C ASP A 80 -2.93 -14.11 -2.72
N LYS A 81 -1.93 -14.94 -2.40
CA LYS A 81 -0.88 -15.32 -3.37
C LYS A 81 -1.49 -16.09 -4.54
N ALA A 82 -2.33 -17.08 -4.27
CA ALA A 82 -3.00 -17.86 -5.31
C ALA A 82 -3.86 -16.97 -6.23
N ILE A 83 -4.63 -16.04 -5.66
CA ILE A 83 -5.45 -15.08 -6.43
C ILE A 83 -4.58 -14.18 -7.31
N LYS A 84 -3.46 -13.67 -6.77
CA LYS A 84 -2.50 -12.88 -7.56
C LYS A 84 -1.91 -13.69 -8.70
N GLU A 85 -1.48 -14.93 -8.44
CA GLU A 85 -0.91 -15.81 -9.47
C GLU A 85 -1.91 -16.07 -10.60
N VAL A 86 -3.18 -16.37 -10.29
CA VAL A 86 -4.21 -16.56 -11.33
C VAL A 86 -4.52 -15.26 -12.08
N THR A 87 -4.55 -14.12 -11.38
CA THR A 87 -4.75 -12.82 -12.04
C THR A 87 -3.60 -12.50 -13.00
N ILE A 88 -2.36 -12.80 -12.62
CA ILE A 88 -1.18 -12.63 -13.47
C ILE A 88 -1.28 -13.56 -14.69
N LYS A 89 -1.58 -14.85 -14.49
CA LYS A 89 -1.76 -15.81 -15.59
C LYS A 89 -2.82 -15.34 -16.57
N LYS A 90 -3.99 -14.94 -16.07
CA LYS A 90 -5.08 -14.41 -16.90
C LYS A 90 -4.64 -13.21 -17.73
N ARG A 91 -3.91 -12.26 -17.15
CA ARG A 91 -3.41 -11.07 -17.87
C ARG A 91 -2.36 -11.43 -18.94
N ILE A 92 -1.53 -12.44 -18.68
CA ILE A 92 -0.57 -12.94 -19.67
C ILE A 92 -1.32 -13.59 -20.83
N GLU A 93 -2.30 -14.43 -20.55
CA GLU A 93 -3.15 -15.07 -21.57
C GLU A 93 -3.93 -14.03 -22.40
N GLU A 94 -4.52 -13.02 -21.74
CA GLU A 94 -5.18 -11.89 -22.40
C GLU A 94 -4.22 -11.16 -23.35
N ARG A 95 -2.99 -10.86 -22.92
CA ARG A 95 -1.98 -10.23 -23.78
C ARG A 95 -1.55 -11.13 -24.95
N ASN A 96 -1.32 -12.41 -24.70
CA ASN A 96 -0.98 -13.37 -25.75
C ASN A 96 -2.10 -13.46 -26.79
N SER A 97 -3.36 -13.38 -26.35
CA SER A 97 -4.50 -13.35 -27.27
C SER A 97 -4.52 -12.09 -28.14
N MET A 98 -4.10 -10.93 -27.62
CA MET A 98 -3.99 -9.68 -28.38
C MET A 98 -2.87 -9.73 -29.42
N ILE A 99 -1.75 -10.41 -29.13
CA ILE A 99 -0.65 -10.63 -30.10
C ILE A 99 -1.16 -11.41 -31.32
N ILE A 100 -2.02 -12.39 -31.11
CA ILE A 100 -2.52 -13.27 -32.17
C ILE A 100 -3.67 -12.61 -32.94
N LYS A 101 -4.60 -11.94 -32.24
CA LYS A 101 -5.87 -11.46 -32.84
C LYS A 101 -5.88 -9.97 -33.19
N ASP A 102 -5.22 -9.10 -32.42
CA ASP A 102 -5.43 -7.65 -32.44
C ASP A 102 -4.10 -6.86 -32.32
N GLN A 103 -3.16 -7.14 -33.23
CA GLN A 103 -1.82 -6.57 -33.22
C GLN A 103 -1.82 -5.03 -33.22
N ARG A 104 -2.73 -4.38 -33.95
CA ARG A 104 -2.84 -2.91 -34.02
C ARG A 104 -3.15 -2.28 -32.65
N LYS A 105 -4.09 -2.86 -31.90
CA LYS A 105 -4.47 -2.35 -30.57
C LYS A 105 -3.34 -2.53 -29.55
N MET A 106 -2.58 -3.62 -29.67
CA MET A 106 -1.39 -3.84 -28.85
C MET A 106 -0.31 -2.80 -29.13
N ILE A 107 0.01 -2.56 -30.40
CA ILE A 107 1.01 -1.57 -30.83
C ILE A 107 0.64 -0.18 -30.29
N ASN A 108 -0.61 0.24 -30.49
CA ASN A 108 -1.08 1.54 -29.98
C ASN A 108 -1.00 1.62 -28.45
N SER A 109 -1.42 0.57 -27.71
CA SER A 109 -1.29 0.57 -26.24
C SER A 109 0.16 0.66 -25.72
N ILE A 110 1.15 0.21 -26.50
CA ILE A 110 2.56 0.32 -26.14
C ILE A 110 3.07 1.75 -26.42
N LEU A 111 2.70 2.30 -27.57
CA LEU A 111 3.09 3.66 -27.99
C LEU A 111 2.40 4.75 -27.16
N ASP A 112 1.14 4.53 -26.78
CA ASP A 112 0.32 5.47 -25.99
C ASP A 112 0.64 5.46 -24.49
N LYS A 113 1.56 4.59 -24.03
CA LYS A 113 2.00 4.64 -22.63
C LYS A 113 2.75 5.95 -22.38
N THR A 114 2.14 6.80 -21.56
CA THR A 114 2.84 7.89 -20.89
C THR A 114 3.98 7.29 -20.07
N TYR A 115 5.20 7.39 -20.58
CA TYR A 115 6.39 6.97 -19.87
C TYR A 115 6.45 7.72 -18.54
N SER A 116 6.75 7.00 -17.46
CA SER A 116 7.04 7.62 -16.17
C SER A 116 8.35 8.37 -16.31
N LYS A 117 8.29 9.66 -16.70
CA LYS A 117 9.47 10.52 -16.80
C LYS A 117 9.95 10.80 -15.38
N ILE A 118 11.12 10.31 -15.01
CA ILE A 118 11.81 10.77 -13.82
C ILE A 118 12.38 12.14 -14.18
N ASN A 119 11.70 13.21 -13.73
CA ASN A 119 12.25 14.55 -13.79
C ASN A 119 13.38 14.63 -12.76
N LEU A 120 14.61 14.52 -13.22
CA LEU A 120 15.78 14.91 -12.44
C LEU A 120 15.96 16.42 -12.63
N ASP A 121 16.26 17.14 -11.55
CA ASP A 121 16.66 18.55 -11.62
C ASP A 121 17.97 18.63 -12.40
N ARG A 122 17.86 18.88 -13.70
CA ARG A 122 18.99 18.97 -14.64
C ARG A 122 19.21 20.43 -14.97
N ILE A 123 20.46 20.87 -14.83
CA ILE A 123 20.87 22.20 -15.27
C ILE A 123 21.36 22.06 -16.72
N CYS A 124 20.58 22.61 -17.63
CA CYS A 124 20.84 22.63 -19.07
C CYS A 124 21.11 24.07 -19.52
N ILE A 125 21.99 24.24 -20.51
CA ILE A 125 22.16 25.51 -21.20
C ILE A 125 21.57 25.38 -22.60
N THR A 126 20.74 26.34 -23.01
CA THR A 126 20.30 26.48 -24.39
C THR A 126 21.34 27.27 -25.17
N THR A 127 21.85 26.68 -26.25
CA THR A 127 22.72 27.40 -27.19
C THR A 127 21.86 28.20 -28.17
N ASN A 128 22.44 29.18 -28.89
CA ASN A 128 21.75 30.01 -29.90
C ASN A 128 20.99 29.23 -30.99
N ILE A 129 21.23 27.91 -31.12
CA ILE A 129 20.60 27.00 -32.09
C ILE A 129 19.44 26.20 -31.44
N GLN A 130 18.97 26.58 -30.24
CA GLN A 130 17.92 25.88 -29.46
C GLN A 130 18.28 24.44 -29.03
N GLU A 131 19.55 24.04 -29.12
CA GLU A 131 20.01 22.77 -28.56
C GLU A 131 20.24 22.88 -27.05
N GLU A 132 19.60 21.99 -26.29
CA GLU A 132 19.78 21.85 -24.84
C GLU A 132 21.00 20.98 -24.53
N ILE A 133 22.06 21.57 -23.98
CA ILE A 133 23.27 20.84 -23.57
C ILE A 133 23.23 20.62 -22.06
N LEU A 134 23.30 19.34 -21.66
CA LEU A 134 23.40 18.96 -20.25
C LEU A 134 24.81 19.25 -19.70
N LEU A 135 24.88 19.98 -18.59
CA LEU A 135 26.15 20.24 -17.92
C LEU A 135 26.54 19.06 -17.02
N ASN A 136 27.67 18.40 -17.33
CA ASN A 136 28.17 17.27 -16.54
C ASN A 136 29.33 17.63 -15.58
N SER A 137 29.95 18.80 -15.73
CA SER A 137 31.09 19.20 -14.91
C SER A 137 30.66 20.04 -13.70
N LYS A 138 31.08 19.65 -12.49
CA LYS A 138 30.73 20.31 -11.21
C LYS A 138 30.86 21.84 -11.22
N LYS A 139 31.95 22.38 -11.80
CA LYS A 139 32.19 23.83 -11.86
C LYS A 139 31.14 24.56 -12.71
N LYS A 140 30.82 24.04 -13.90
CA LYS A 140 29.81 24.62 -14.80
C LYS A 140 28.40 24.51 -14.22
N VAL A 141 28.09 23.36 -13.62
CA VAL A 141 26.80 23.12 -12.95
C VAL A 141 26.58 24.15 -11.84
N ASN A 142 27.56 24.37 -10.97
CA ASN A 142 27.40 25.32 -9.86
C ASN A 142 27.23 26.78 -10.33
N ALA A 143 27.91 27.18 -11.40
CA ALA A 143 27.78 28.52 -11.97
C ALA A 143 26.38 28.73 -12.56
N GLU A 144 25.87 27.76 -13.31
CA GLU A 144 24.59 27.87 -14.00
C GLU A 144 23.38 27.55 -13.11
N ALA A 145 23.59 26.80 -12.03
CA ALA A 145 22.56 26.49 -11.04
C ALA A 145 21.90 27.76 -10.51
N ILE A 146 22.71 28.76 -10.13
CA ILE A 146 22.24 29.99 -9.54
C ILE A 146 21.27 30.70 -10.49
N ASN A 147 21.64 30.84 -11.77
CA ASN A 147 20.80 31.48 -12.78
C ASN A 147 19.50 30.69 -13.03
N THR A 148 19.63 29.37 -13.19
CA THR A 148 18.49 28.47 -13.43
C THR A 148 17.47 28.56 -12.29
N PHE A 149 17.93 28.46 -11.03
CA PHE A 149 17.05 28.57 -9.88
C PHE A 149 16.49 29.98 -9.69
N LEU A 150 17.28 31.04 -9.90
CA LEU A 150 16.77 32.41 -9.84
C LEU A 150 15.63 32.64 -10.84
N SER A 151 15.71 32.07 -12.05
CA SER A 151 14.62 32.16 -13.04
C SER A 151 13.33 31.46 -12.63
N LEU A 152 13.42 30.42 -11.78
CA LEU A 152 12.25 29.72 -11.25
C LEU A 152 11.54 30.54 -10.18
N PHE A 153 12.28 31.40 -9.47
CA PHE A 153 11.70 32.31 -8.49
C PHE A 153 11.11 33.53 -9.18
N ARG A 154 9.79 33.71 -9.04
CA ARG A 154 9.12 34.93 -9.50
C ARG A 154 9.65 36.12 -8.70
N SER A 155 9.92 37.23 -9.37
CA SER A 155 10.18 38.51 -8.69
C SER A 155 8.97 38.84 -7.83
N GLN A 156 9.18 38.99 -6.52
CA GLN A 156 8.11 39.44 -5.64
C GLN A 156 7.83 40.91 -5.94
N ASN A 157 6.66 41.20 -6.51
CA ASN A 157 6.09 42.55 -6.55
C ASN A 157 5.62 42.93 -5.14
N HIS A 158 6.59 43.18 -4.27
CA HIS A 158 6.35 43.77 -2.97
C HIS A 158 6.18 45.28 -3.18
N LYS A 159 5.00 45.81 -2.82
CA LYS A 159 4.63 47.23 -3.04
C LYS A 159 5.44 48.22 -2.18
N PHE A 160 6.41 47.75 -1.41
CA PHE A 160 7.23 48.58 -0.52
C PHE A 160 8.23 49.48 -1.25
N LYS A 161 8.52 49.23 -2.54
CA LYS A 161 9.45 50.07 -3.32
C LYS A 161 8.97 51.50 -3.60
N ASN A 162 7.68 51.79 -3.38
CA ASN A 162 7.07 53.10 -3.64
C ASN A 162 6.68 53.85 -2.35
N LEU A 163 7.09 53.36 -1.17
CA LEU A 163 6.96 54.15 0.06
C LEU A 163 8.14 55.12 0.11
N SER A 164 7.87 56.43 0.09
CA SER A 164 8.89 57.41 0.47
C SER A 164 9.24 57.21 1.95
N GLU A 165 10.50 57.46 2.31
CA GLU A 165 10.91 57.61 3.72
C GLU A 165 10.06 58.64 4.46
#